data_AF-A0A7V8CZA6-F1
#
_entry.id   AF-A0A7V8CZA6-F1
#
_cell.length_a   1.000
_cell.length_b   1.000
_cell.length_c   1.000
_cell.angle_alpha   90.00
_cell.angle_beta   90.00
_cell.angle_gamma   90.00
#
_symmetry.space_group_name_H-M   'P 1'
#
loop_
_entity.id
_entity.type
_entity.pdbx_description
1 polymer ?
#
loop_
_entity_poly.entity_id
_entity_poly.type
_entity_poly.pdbx_seq_one_letter_code
_entity_poly.pdbx_strand_id
1 'polypeptide(L)'
;MTTPEPLICVRCHQPVTAKADQYELFEHMHWLCFHLEFEHQADPDVPCDDPSCPWWHIETLEAALTRLGHDPARIVEQAFEERYRR
;
A
#
# COMPACT_ATOMS: atom_id res chain seq x y z
N MET A 1 8.08 24.90 21.50
CA MET A 1 7.80 24.53 20.09
C MET A 1 6.57 23.65 20.13
N THR A 2 5.43 24.15 19.65
CA THR A 2 4.20 23.36 19.53
C THR A 2 4.36 22.42 18.35
N THR A 3 4.17 21.12 18.57
CA THR A 3 4.07 20.15 17.49
C THR A 3 2.85 20.51 16.64
N PRO A 4 2.95 20.56 15.30
CA PRO A 4 1.78 20.79 14.45
C PRO A 4 0.72 19.71 14.72
N GLU A 5 -0.55 20.10 14.65
CA GLU A 5 -1.67 19.15 14.80
C GLU A 5 -1.58 18.05 13.73
N PRO A 6 -1.93 16.79 14.08
CA PRO A 6 -1.86 15.69 13.14
C PRO A 6 -2.92 15.85 12.04
N LEU A 7 -2.52 15.64 10.78
CA LEU A 7 -3.45 15.50 9.67
C LEU A 7 -4.19 14.16 9.80
N ILE A 8 -5.51 14.15 9.66
CA ILE A 8 -6.35 12.97 9.90
C ILE A 8 -7.06 12.57 8.60
N CYS A 9 -6.84 11.35 8.14
CA CYS A 9 -7.51 10.84 6.96
C CYS A 9 -9.03 10.81 7.16
N VAL A 10 -9.79 11.48 6.32
CA VAL A 10 -11.26 11.57 6.45
C VAL A 10 -11.97 10.24 6.15
N ARG A 11 -11.28 9.26 5.54
CA ARG A 11 -11.84 7.96 5.19
C ARG A 11 -11.70 6.90 6.29
N CYS A 12 -10.51 6.80 6.88
CA CYS A 12 -10.18 5.77 7.88
C CYS A 12 -9.98 6.33 9.30
N HIS A 13 -10.00 7.65 9.46
CA HIS A 13 -9.83 8.38 10.72
C HIS A 13 -8.48 8.13 11.41
N GLN A 14 -7.46 7.67 10.69
CA GLN A 14 -6.10 7.50 11.20
C GLN A 14 -5.19 8.66 10.76
N PRO A 15 -4.11 8.95 11.50
CA PRO A 15 -3.17 10.00 11.13
C PRO A 15 -2.51 9.77 9.76
N VAL A 16 -2.43 10.81 8.94
CA VAL A 16 -1.67 10.82 7.69
C VAL A 16 -0.23 11.23 8.00
N THR A 17 0.66 10.24 8.02
CA THR A 17 2.10 10.45 8.26
C THR A 17 2.90 10.32 6.98
N ALA A 18 2.60 9.32 6.15
CA ALA A 18 3.18 9.16 4.82
C ALA A 18 2.53 10.14 3.83
N LYS A 19 3.34 10.80 3.00
CA LYS A 19 2.90 11.77 1.99
C LYS A 19 2.01 12.89 2.56
N ALA A 20 2.29 13.31 3.80
CA ALA A 20 1.55 14.39 4.47
C ALA A 20 1.63 15.73 3.71
N ASP A 21 2.70 15.95 2.94
CA ASP A 21 2.87 17.07 2.02
C ASP A 21 1.90 17.07 0.83
N GLN A 22 1.24 15.94 0.57
CA GLN A 22 0.26 15.75 -0.50
C GLN A 22 -1.19 15.61 0.04
N TYR A 23 -1.42 15.94 1.31
CA TYR A 23 -2.72 15.74 1.97
C TYR A 23 -3.89 16.43 1.26
N GLU A 24 -3.69 17.66 0.77
CA GLU A 24 -4.70 18.40 0.00
C GLU A 24 -4.95 17.78 -1.38
N LEU A 25 -3.94 17.16 -1.99
CA LEU A 25 -4.07 16.51 -3.30
C LEU A 25 -4.93 15.25 -3.24
N PHE A 26 -4.90 14.54 -2.10
CA PHE A 26 -5.61 13.28 -1.90
C PHE A 26 -6.91 13.46 -1.12
N GLU A 27 -7.57 14.61 -1.27
CA GLU A 27 -8.89 14.90 -0.67
C GLU A 27 -8.91 14.63 0.84
N HIS A 28 -7.85 15.05 1.54
CA HIS A 28 -7.67 14.85 2.98
C HIS A 28 -7.63 13.37 3.39
N MET A 29 -7.15 12.49 2.52
CA MET A 29 -6.98 11.06 2.79
C MET A 29 -5.51 10.62 2.73
N HIS A 30 -5.23 9.41 3.20
CA HIS A 30 -4.01 8.71 2.76
C HIS A 30 -4.08 8.48 1.26
N TRP A 31 -2.94 8.52 0.56
CA TRP A 31 -2.89 8.16 -0.87
C TRP A 31 -3.57 6.81 -1.16
N LEU A 32 -3.34 5.79 -0.32
CA LEU A 32 -3.98 4.47 -0.52
C LEU A 32 -5.51 4.52 -0.33
N CYS A 33 -6.00 5.27 0.66
CA CYS A 33 -7.43 5.45 0.85
C CYS A 33 -8.06 6.18 -0.33
N PHE A 34 -7.41 7.24 -0.81
CA PHE A 34 -7.84 7.98 -1.99
C PHE A 34 -7.84 7.08 -3.24
N HIS A 35 -6.77 6.32 -3.45
CA HIS A 35 -6.64 5.39 -4.56
C HIS A 35 -7.80 4.39 -4.56
N LEU A 36 -8.05 3.70 -3.44
CA LEU A 36 -9.13 2.73 -3.32
C LEU A 36 -10.53 3.34 -3.48
N GLU A 37 -10.74 4.57 -3.00
CA GLU A 37 -12.05 5.22 -3.05
C GLU A 37 -12.37 5.81 -4.44
N PHE A 38 -11.36 6.37 -5.13
CA PHE A 38 -11.60 7.19 -6.33
C PHE A 38 -10.91 6.69 -7.60
N GLU A 39 -9.75 6.05 -7.49
CA GLU A 39 -8.94 5.64 -8.65
C GLU A 39 -9.08 4.14 -8.98
N HIS A 40 -9.43 3.33 -7.99
CA HIS A 40 -9.41 1.89 -8.09
C HIS A 40 -10.68 1.34 -8.76
N GLN A 41 -10.65 1.24 -10.09
CA GLN A 41 -11.77 0.79 -10.92
C GLN A 41 -11.90 -0.75 -11.03
N ALA A 42 -11.47 -1.48 -10.01
CA ALA A 42 -11.56 -2.94 -9.91
C ALA A 42 -12.18 -3.34 -8.58
N ASP A 43 -12.38 -4.64 -8.35
CA ASP A 43 -12.62 -5.15 -7.00
C ASP A 43 -11.45 -4.71 -6.10
N PRO A 44 -11.69 -4.06 -4.94
CA PRO A 44 -10.62 -3.57 -4.07
C PRO A 44 -9.60 -4.61 -3.60
N ASP A 45 -9.94 -5.90 -3.69
CA ASP A 45 -9.04 -7.02 -3.36
C ASP A 45 -8.29 -7.57 -4.59
N VAL A 46 -8.43 -6.95 -5.76
CA VAL A 46 -7.83 -7.34 -7.05
C VAL A 46 -7.02 -6.15 -7.60
N PRO A 47 -5.90 -6.35 -8.31
CA PRO A 47 -5.19 -5.25 -8.95
C PRO A 47 -6.02 -4.51 -9.98
N CYS A 48 -5.86 -3.19 -10.00
CA CYS A 48 -6.27 -2.34 -11.11
C CYS A 48 -5.09 -2.12 -12.08
N ASP A 49 -5.35 -1.45 -13.21
CA ASP A 49 -4.35 -1.19 -14.24
C ASP A 49 -3.35 -0.07 -13.90
N ASP A 50 -3.46 0.56 -12.71
CA ASP A 50 -2.48 1.54 -12.26
C ASP A 50 -1.20 0.81 -11.78
N PRO A 51 -0.04 1.04 -12.40
CA PRO A 51 1.21 0.42 -11.98
C PRO A 51 1.61 0.79 -10.55
N SER A 52 1.11 1.89 -10.02
CA SER A 52 1.35 2.33 -8.63
C SER A 52 0.50 1.54 -7.62
N CYS A 53 -0.53 0.81 -8.07
CA CYS A 53 -1.41 0.03 -7.21
C CYS A 53 -0.60 -1.01 -6.41
N PRO A 54 -0.74 -1.08 -5.07
CA PRO A 54 0.01 -2.04 -4.27
C PRO A 54 -0.25 -3.49 -4.68
N TRP A 55 -1.49 -3.80 -5.08
CA TRP A 55 -1.87 -5.12 -5.56
C TRP A 55 -1.16 -5.48 -6.87
N TRP A 56 -1.04 -4.51 -7.78
CA TRP A 56 -0.33 -4.70 -9.05
C TRP A 56 1.15 -5.00 -8.82
N HIS A 57 1.77 -4.28 -7.88
CA HIS A 57 3.15 -4.53 -7.47
C HIS A 57 3.32 -5.94 -6.89
N ILE A 58 2.42 -6.39 -6.01
CA ILE A 58 2.49 -7.73 -5.42
C ILE A 58 2.40 -8.80 -6.51
N GLU A 59 1.40 -8.74 -7.37
CA GLU A 59 1.21 -9.73 -8.45
C GLU A 59 2.43 -9.76 -9.39
N THR A 60 2.96 -8.59 -9.75
CA THR A 60 4.13 -8.48 -10.63
C THR A 60 5.39 -9.08 -10.00
N LEU A 61 5.59 -8.89 -8.69
CA LEU A 61 6.71 -9.45 -7.96
C LEU A 61 6.59 -10.97 -7.84
N GLU A 62 5.41 -11.50 -7.53
CA GLU A 62 5.16 -12.94 -7.46
C GLU A 62 5.39 -13.62 -8.84
N ALA A 63 4.91 -12.99 -9.91
CA ALA A 63 5.16 -13.46 -11.27
C ALA A 63 6.65 -13.41 -11.63
N ALA A 64 7.40 -12.40 -11.16
CA ALA A 64 8.84 -12.33 -11.36
C ALA A 64 9.59 -13.44 -10.60
N LEU A 65 9.25 -13.68 -9.33
CA LEU A 65 9.84 -14.75 -8.52
C LEU A 65 9.58 -16.13 -9.13
N THR A 66 8.36 -16.37 -9.59
CA THR A 66 7.99 -17.62 -10.27
C THR A 66 8.83 -17.83 -11.53
N ARG A 67 9.01 -16.80 -12.37
CA ARG A 67 9.86 -16.87 -13.56
C ARG A 67 11.33 -17.16 -13.25
N LEU A 68 11.80 -16.73 -12.08
CA LEU A 68 13.14 -17.00 -11.59
C LEU A 68 13.28 -18.42 -10.96
N GLY A 69 12.19 -19.19 -10.90
CA GLY A 69 12.18 -20.55 -10.35
C GLY A 69 12.02 -20.60 -8.82
N HIS A 70 11.57 -19.51 -8.21
CA HIS A 70 11.25 -19.46 -6.78
C HIS A 70 9.76 -19.70 -6.55
N ASP A 71 9.43 -20.26 -5.37
CA ASP A 71 8.07 -20.30 -4.84
C ASP A 71 7.82 -19.01 -4.03
N PRO A 72 7.00 -18.07 -4.52
CA PRO A 72 6.78 -16.79 -3.84
C PRO A 72 6.24 -16.94 -2.42
N ALA A 73 5.33 -17.90 -2.19
CA ALA A 73 4.71 -18.10 -0.88
C ALA A 73 5.75 -18.52 0.15
N ARG A 74 6.63 -19.45 -0.22
CA ARG A 74 7.74 -19.89 0.63
C ARG A 74 8.73 -18.75 0.92
N ILE A 75 9.03 -17.91 -0.08
CA ILE A 75 9.92 -16.75 0.11
C ILE A 75 9.32 -15.75 1.09
N VAL A 76 8.02 -15.44 0.97
CA VAL A 76 7.32 -14.53 1.90
C VAL A 76 7.29 -15.10 3.31
N GLU A 77 7.01 -16.40 3.47
CA GLU A 77 7.07 -17.08 4.77
C GLU A 77 8.44 -16.94 5.42
N GLN A 78 9.52 -17.27 4.69
CA GLN A 78 10.89 -17.13 5.17
C GLN A 78 11.22 -15.69 5.59
N ALA A 79 10.87 -14.71 4.76
CA ALA A 79 11.10 -13.30 5.08
C ALA A 79 10.32 -12.83 6.31
N PHE A 80 9.10 -13.35 6.52
CA PHE A 80 8.31 -13.09 7.72
C PHE A 80 8.97 -13.67 8.96
N GLU A 81 9.44 -14.92 8.89
CA GLU A 81 10.18 -15.55 9.98
C GLU A 81 11.42 -14.75 10.36
N GLU A 82 12.24 -14.33 9.38
CA GLU A 82 13.43 -13.52 9.61
C GLU A 82 13.13 -12.18 10.27
N ARG A 83 12.02 -11.53 9.89
CA ARG A 83 11.65 -10.20 10.40
C ARG A 83 11.04 -10.24 11.79
N TYR A 84 10.19 -11.23 12.09
CA TYR A 84 9.33 -11.23 13.27
C TYR A 84 9.63 -12.33 14.29
N ARG A 85 10.35 -13.38 13.91
CA ARG A 85 10.78 -14.43 14.84
C ARG A 85 12.13 -14.01 15.45
N ARG A 86 12.09 -13.02 16.36
CA ARG A 86 13.14 -12.78 17.36
C ARG A 86 12.90 -13.65 18.58
#